data_AF-A0A9X0RBQ7-F1
#
_entry.id   AF-A0A9X0RBQ7-F1
#
_cell.length_a   1.000
_cell.length_b   1.000
_cell.length_c   1.000
_cell.angle_alpha   90.00
_cell.angle_beta   90.00
_cell.angle_gamma   90.00
#
_symmetry.space_group_name_H-M   'P 1'
#
loop_
_entity.id
_entity.type
_entity.pdbx_description
1 polymer ?
#
loop_
_entity_poly.entity_id
_entity_poly.type
_entity_poly.pdbx_seq_one_letter_code
_entity_poly.pdbx_strand_id
1 'polypeptide(L)'
;MLNWIKRTYREHKNKVVFSAALLAGIIAFSENLVAFGSFINTYNPFSEQNSSPPIDIGMPISEVEVLLGQPQEIDFISRSYFSHGIEVNPSYEYQDLVGGITVKKLPSGVMFKGRVDGISLNSSVDDIKNTKGRPTYWGVESDGKAVAIWYAHDLLTIVNFEPDKNNISVATSITHTESASIVAYRSILLSIFQELKAGRVSQFAKEFEARAKSTVLPDGMLTLESFANTYLHQKYQLIAMKPALMGGAELYVGFGDTLLYFWIYPLSWKQPTLRAIVDIEKFHKQLEG
;
A
#
# COMPACT_ATOMS: atom_id res chain seq x y z
N MET A 1 -12.94 27.61 -38.93
CA MET A 1 -12.92 26.13 -38.96
C MET A 1 -11.74 25.55 -38.17
N LEU A 2 -10.49 25.92 -38.46
CA LEU A 2 -9.29 25.40 -37.75
C LEU A 2 -9.28 25.65 -36.22
N ASN A 3 -9.75 26.82 -35.77
CA ASN A 3 -9.83 27.16 -34.35
C ASN A 3 -10.94 26.41 -33.60
N TRP A 4 -12.02 26.04 -34.30
CA TRP A 4 -13.09 25.23 -33.76
C TRP A 4 -12.61 23.79 -33.55
N ILE A 5 -11.94 23.20 -34.55
CA ILE A 5 -11.34 21.86 -34.46
C ILE A 5 -10.30 21.77 -33.33
N LYS A 6 -9.41 22.77 -33.19
CA LYS A 6 -8.42 22.82 -32.08
C LYS A 6 -9.08 22.93 -30.70
N ARG A 7 -10.20 23.63 -30.61
CA ARG A 7 -10.97 23.78 -29.36
C ARG A 7 -11.72 22.50 -29.01
N THR A 8 -12.40 21.88 -29.96
CA THR A 8 -13.03 20.56 -29.78
C THR A 8 -12.00 19.49 -29.42
N TYR A 9 -10.80 19.52 -30.02
CA TYR A 9 -9.70 18.61 -29.67
C TYR A 9 -9.17 18.83 -28.25
N ARG A 10 -9.11 20.08 -27.76
CA ARG A 10 -8.72 20.37 -26.36
C ARG A 10 -9.78 19.96 -25.36
N GLU A 11 -11.05 20.25 -25.64
CA GLU A 11 -12.17 19.96 -24.75
C GLU A 11 -12.50 18.46 -24.71
N HIS A 12 -12.20 17.70 -25.77
CA HIS A 12 -12.58 16.29 -25.90
C HIS A 12 -11.38 15.40 -26.21
N LYS A 13 -10.17 15.82 -25.80
CA LYS A 13 -8.89 15.15 -26.11
C LYS A 13 -8.95 13.63 -25.90
N ASN A 14 -9.52 13.19 -24.79
CA ASN A 14 -9.64 11.77 -24.46
C ASN A 14 -10.59 11.02 -25.43
N LYS A 15 -11.72 11.64 -25.81
CA LYS A 15 -12.66 11.07 -26.79
C LYS A 15 -12.05 11.01 -28.19
N VAL A 16 -11.31 12.04 -28.60
CA VAL A 16 -10.68 12.09 -29.92
C VAL A 16 -9.51 11.12 -30.02
N VAL A 17 -8.68 11.01 -28.97
CA VAL A 17 -7.60 10.03 -28.89
C VAL A 17 -8.17 8.60 -28.89
N PHE A 18 -9.26 8.36 -28.16
CA PHE A 18 -9.97 7.07 -28.19
C PHE A 18 -10.51 6.74 -29.59
N SER A 19 -11.20 7.67 -30.25
CA SER A 19 -11.71 7.46 -31.61
C SER A 19 -10.60 7.25 -32.65
N ALA A 20 -9.47 7.96 -32.51
CA ALA A 20 -8.31 7.80 -33.39
C ALA A 20 -7.59 6.47 -33.16
N ALA A 21 -7.44 6.03 -31.91
CA ALA A 21 -6.89 4.72 -31.56
C ALA A 21 -7.80 3.58 -32.03
N LEU A 22 -9.12 3.77 -31.94
CA LEU A 22 -10.13 2.82 -32.41
C LEU A 22 -10.12 2.72 -33.95
N LEU A 23 -10.01 3.83 -34.66
CA LEU A 23 -9.82 3.86 -36.12
C LEU A 23 -8.48 3.24 -36.56
N ALA A 24 -7.38 3.55 -35.86
CA ALA A 24 -6.08 2.95 -36.14
C ALA A 24 -6.08 1.42 -35.88
N GLY A 25 -6.79 0.97 -34.84
CA GLY A 25 -6.98 -0.46 -34.54
C GLY A 25 -7.88 -1.20 -35.55
N ILE A 26 -8.93 -0.54 -36.05
CA ILE A 26 -9.81 -1.10 -37.11
C ILE A 26 -9.04 -1.28 -38.42
N ILE A 27 -8.16 -0.32 -38.78
CA ILE A 27 -7.37 -0.37 -40.02
C ILE A 27 -6.25 -1.42 -39.95
N ALA A 28 -5.73 -1.71 -38.75
CA ALA A 28 -4.62 -2.65 -38.57
C ALA A 28 -5.03 -4.13 -38.44
N PHE A 29 -6.30 -4.45 -38.15
CA PHE A 29 -6.72 -5.82 -37.78
C PHE A 29 -8.02 -6.28 -38.45
N SER A 30 -8.07 -6.25 -39.78
CA SER A 30 -9.25 -6.70 -40.55
C SER A 30 -9.52 -8.21 -40.53
N GLU A 31 -8.83 -9.02 -39.72
CA GLU A 31 -9.00 -10.49 -39.74
C GLU A 31 -9.34 -11.14 -38.39
N ASN A 32 -9.43 -10.41 -37.27
CA ASN A 32 -9.76 -11.07 -35.99
C ASN A 32 -10.59 -10.20 -35.03
N LEU A 33 -11.92 -10.28 -35.18
CA LEU A 33 -12.91 -9.56 -34.37
C LEU A 33 -12.82 -9.86 -32.87
N VAL A 34 -12.36 -11.05 -32.49
CA VAL A 34 -12.17 -11.45 -31.08
C VAL A 34 -10.97 -10.71 -30.47
N ALA A 35 -9.87 -10.58 -31.22
CA ALA A 35 -8.72 -9.80 -30.80
C ALA A 35 -9.05 -8.30 -30.70
N PHE A 36 -9.89 -7.78 -31.60
CA PHE A 36 -10.39 -6.41 -31.56
C PHE A 36 -11.26 -6.12 -30.33
N GLY A 37 -12.17 -7.04 -29.98
CA GLY A 37 -12.99 -6.93 -28.76
C GLY A 37 -12.14 -6.95 -27.49
N SER A 38 -11.11 -7.80 -27.44
CA SER A 38 -10.13 -7.81 -26.34
C SER A 38 -9.35 -6.51 -26.28
N PHE A 39 -8.86 -6.00 -27.42
CA PHE A 39 -8.11 -4.75 -27.52
C PHE A 39 -8.94 -3.55 -27.04
N ILE A 40 -10.19 -3.40 -27.51
CA ILE A 40 -11.08 -2.35 -27.03
C ILE A 40 -11.29 -2.47 -25.53
N ASN A 41 -11.51 -3.67 -24.98
CA ASN A 41 -11.67 -3.85 -23.54
C ASN A 41 -10.40 -3.51 -22.74
N THR A 42 -9.21 -3.73 -23.30
CA THR A 42 -7.94 -3.34 -22.68
C THR A 42 -7.75 -1.82 -22.61
N TYR A 43 -8.37 -1.03 -23.51
CA TYR A 43 -8.30 0.44 -23.51
C TYR A 43 -9.61 1.13 -23.12
N ASN A 44 -10.69 0.39 -22.92
CA ASN A 44 -11.98 0.92 -22.49
C ASN A 44 -11.86 1.30 -21.00
N PRO A 45 -11.97 2.59 -20.63
CA PRO A 45 -11.88 3.01 -19.23
C PRO A 45 -13.04 2.48 -18.37
N PHE A 46 -14.09 1.97 -19.00
CA PHE A 46 -15.27 1.41 -18.34
C PHE A 46 -15.26 -0.13 -18.30
N SER A 47 -14.21 -0.80 -18.79
CA SER A 47 -14.13 -2.25 -18.64
C SER A 47 -13.85 -2.61 -17.18
N GLU A 48 -14.31 -3.78 -16.73
CA GLU A 48 -13.97 -4.32 -15.40
C GLU A 48 -12.45 -4.36 -15.16
N GLN A 49 -11.65 -4.39 -16.22
CA GLN A 49 -10.19 -4.42 -16.16
C GLN A 49 -9.53 -3.05 -15.98
N ASN A 50 -10.26 -1.96 -16.24
CA ASN A 50 -9.72 -0.60 -16.22
C ASN A 50 -10.47 0.34 -15.27
N SER A 51 -11.62 -0.06 -14.75
CA SER A 51 -12.39 0.72 -13.79
C SER A 51 -11.66 0.81 -12.44
N SER A 52 -11.70 1.99 -11.81
CA SER A 52 -11.37 2.12 -10.38
C SER A 52 -12.38 1.38 -9.51
N PRO A 53 -12.04 0.99 -8.26
CA PRO A 53 -13.05 0.57 -7.30
C PRO A 53 -14.13 1.65 -7.16
N PRO A 54 -15.40 1.27 -6.95
CA PRO A 54 -16.48 2.22 -6.69
C PRO A 54 -16.45 2.74 -5.24
N ILE A 55 -15.26 2.88 -4.67
CA ILE A 55 -15.03 3.27 -3.27
C ILE A 55 -13.95 4.34 -3.30
N ASP A 56 -14.22 5.46 -2.63
CA ASP A 56 -13.28 6.57 -2.51
C ASP A 56 -12.83 6.74 -1.06
N ILE A 57 -11.61 7.24 -0.86
CA ILE A 57 -11.15 7.68 0.47
C ILE A 57 -12.06 8.85 0.94
N GLY A 58 -12.49 8.79 2.20
CA GLY A 58 -13.44 9.73 2.80
C GLY A 58 -14.91 9.35 2.61
N MET A 59 -15.21 8.31 1.82
CA MET A 59 -16.58 7.78 1.71
C MET A 59 -17.03 7.18 3.05
N PRO A 60 -18.30 7.34 3.47
CA PRO A 60 -18.82 6.62 4.63
C PRO A 60 -18.80 5.10 4.41
N ILE A 61 -18.34 4.34 5.42
CA ILE A 61 -18.32 2.88 5.35
C ILE A 61 -19.73 2.30 5.16
N SER A 62 -20.75 2.95 5.70
CA SER A 62 -22.15 2.57 5.49
C SER A 62 -22.56 2.61 4.01
N GLU A 63 -22.04 3.55 3.22
CA GLU A 63 -22.28 3.61 1.77
C GLU A 63 -21.56 2.48 1.05
N VAL A 64 -20.36 2.12 1.50
CA VAL A 64 -19.64 0.95 0.96
C VAL A 64 -20.41 -0.34 1.21
N GLU A 65 -21.04 -0.49 2.38
CA GLU A 65 -21.87 -1.65 2.69
C GLU A 65 -23.15 -1.72 1.85
N VAL A 66 -23.68 -0.57 1.39
CA VAL A 66 -24.77 -0.53 0.40
C VAL A 66 -24.28 -1.01 -0.97
N LEU A 67 -23.04 -0.67 -1.36
CA LEU A 67 -22.48 -1.03 -2.66
C LEU A 67 -22.01 -2.49 -2.74
N LEU A 68 -21.35 -2.99 -1.70
CA LEU A 68 -20.68 -4.30 -1.69
C LEU A 68 -21.39 -5.36 -0.85
N GLY A 69 -22.43 -4.98 -0.10
CA GLY A 69 -23.07 -5.82 0.91
C GLY A 69 -22.34 -5.77 2.25
N GLN A 70 -22.60 -6.73 3.13
CA GLN A 70 -21.93 -6.80 4.44
C GLN A 70 -20.55 -7.45 4.33
N PRO A 71 -19.54 -6.97 5.09
CA PRO A 71 -18.22 -7.61 5.11
C PRO A 71 -18.30 -9.02 5.70
N GLN A 72 -17.47 -9.93 5.18
CA GLN A 72 -17.39 -11.31 5.68
C GLN A 72 -16.49 -11.44 6.91
N GLU A 73 -15.53 -10.53 7.06
CA GLU A 73 -14.62 -10.47 8.20
C GLU A 73 -14.37 -9.00 8.56
N ILE A 74 -14.31 -8.70 9.85
CA ILE A 74 -14.00 -7.37 10.37
C ILE A 74 -12.89 -7.55 11.41
N ASP A 75 -11.77 -6.88 11.20
CA ASP A 75 -10.71 -6.72 12.18
C ASP A 75 -10.48 -5.24 12.50
N PHE A 76 -9.47 -4.93 13.32
CA PHE A 76 -9.22 -3.55 13.74
C PHE A 76 -8.58 -2.66 12.66
N ILE A 77 -8.15 -3.22 11.52
CA ILE A 77 -7.51 -2.48 10.42
C ILE A 77 -8.32 -2.53 9.12
N SER A 78 -9.29 -3.42 9.01
CA SER A 78 -9.93 -3.75 7.74
C SER A 78 -11.31 -4.39 7.91
N ARG A 79 -12.13 -4.17 6.87
CA ARG A 79 -13.39 -4.88 6.61
C ARG A 79 -13.23 -5.62 5.28
N SER A 80 -13.31 -6.94 5.32
CA SER A 80 -13.04 -7.79 4.17
C SER A 80 -14.31 -8.15 3.39
N TYR A 81 -14.26 -7.92 2.07
CA TYR A 81 -15.31 -8.24 1.09
C TYR A 81 -14.77 -9.30 0.12
N PHE A 82 -14.67 -10.56 0.57
CA PHE A 82 -14.02 -11.65 -0.16
C PHE A 82 -14.64 -11.93 -1.53
N SER A 83 -15.95 -11.76 -1.69
CA SER A 83 -16.62 -11.91 -2.99
C SER A 83 -16.11 -10.93 -4.05
N HIS A 84 -15.51 -9.82 -3.63
CA HIS A 84 -14.98 -8.77 -4.49
C HIS A 84 -13.45 -8.75 -4.53
N GLY A 85 -12.77 -9.47 -3.63
CA GLY A 85 -11.32 -9.37 -3.44
C GLY A 85 -10.88 -7.98 -2.96
N ILE A 86 -11.75 -7.31 -2.20
CA ILE A 86 -11.57 -5.95 -1.67
C ILE A 86 -11.54 -6.01 -0.15
N GLU A 87 -10.67 -5.21 0.47
CA GLU A 87 -10.74 -4.84 1.88
C GLU A 87 -10.84 -3.32 1.98
N VAL A 88 -11.66 -2.86 2.90
CA VAL A 88 -11.83 -1.44 3.21
C VAL A 88 -11.16 -1.16 4.53
N ASN A 89 -10.22 -0.22 4.52
CA ASN A 89 -9.44 0.17 5.69
C ASN A 89 -10.03 1.47 6.26
N PRO A 90 -10.47 1.50 7.53
CA PRO A 90 -10.99 2.72 8.14
C PRO A 90 -9.94 3.85 8.18
N SER A 91 -10.41 5.10 8.16
CA SER A 91 -9.56 6.25 8.49
C SER A 91 -9.18 6.18 9.97
N TYR A 92 -7.99 6.69 10.27
CA TYR A 92 -7.49 6.69 11.64
C TYR A 92 -8.24 7.69 12.53
N GLU A 93 -8.57 8.87 12.01
CA GLU A 93 -9.28 9.93 12.76
C GLU A 93 -10.80 9.67 12.80
N TYR A 94 -11.37 9.25 11.66
CA TYR A 94 -12.81 9.02 11.50
C TYR A 94 -13.07 7.57 11.09
N GLN A 95 -13.24 6.67 12.07
CA GLN A 95 -13.34 5.23 11.82
C GLN A 95 -14.60 4.79 11.06
N ASP A 96 -15.58 5.67 10.91
CA ASP A 96 -16.78 5.50 10.09
C ASP A 96 -16.54 5.87 8.61
N LEU A 97 -15.38 6.44 8.28
CA LEU A 97 -14.97 6.79 6.93
C LEU A 97 -13.91 5.84 6.38
N VAL A 98 -13.88 5.69 5.06
CA VAL A 98 -12.84 4.95 4.33
C VAL A 98 -11.53 5.73 4.40
N GLY A 99 -10.51 5.16 5.03
CA GLY A 99 -9.13 5.66 5.00
C GLY A 99 -8.25 4.98 3.95
N GLY A 100 -8.72 3.88 3.36
CA GLY A 100 -7.99 3.18 2.31
C GLY A 100 -8.72 1.96 1.79
N ILE A 101 -8.20 1.44 0.68
CA ILE A 101 -8.71 0.25 0.01
C ILE A 101 -7.53 -0.65 -0.29
N THR A 102 -7.69 -1.92 0.01
CA THR A 102 -6.78 -2.98 -0.41
C THR A 102 -7.48 -3.91 -1.38
N VAL A 103 -6.88 -4.16 -2.53
CA VAL A 103 -7.29 -5.24 -3.43
C VAL A 103 -6.27 -6.34 -3.39
N LYS A 104 -6.71 -7.60 -3.34
CA LYS A 104 -5.82 -8.75 -3.27
C LYS A 104 -6.32 -9.92 -4.10
N LYS A 105 -5.39 -10.75 -4.54
CA LYS A 105 -5.68 -12.03 -5.16
C LYS A 105 -5.95 -13.07 -4.07
N LEU A 106 -7.18 -13.55 -3.97
CA LEU A 106 -7.55 -14.56 -2.99
C LEU A 106 -7.11 -15.96 -3.43
N PRO A 107 -6.87 -16.89 -2.48
CA PRO A 107 -6.59 -18.30 -2.81
C PRO A 107 -7.67 -18.97 -3.65
N SER A 108 -8.93 -18.52 -3.52
CA SER A 108 -10.07 -18.97 -4.32
C SER A 108 -9.99 -18.56 -5.81
N GLY A 109 -9.03 -17.70 -6.17
CA GLY A 109 -8.91 -17.11 -7.51
C GLY A 109 -9.73 -15.84 -7.70
N VAL A 110 -10.57 -15.46 -6.73
CA VAL A 110 -11.27 -14.17 -6.76
C VAL A 110 -10.27 -13.04 -6.64
N MET A 111 -10.39 -12.06 -7.53
CA MET A 111 -9.57 -10.86 -7.52
C MET A 111 -10.37 -9.69 -8.10
N PHE A 112 -10.14 -8.50 -7.57
CA PHE A 112 -10.62 -7.28 -8.20
C PHE A 112 -9.96 -7.13 -9.57
N LYS A 113 -10.77 -7.00 -10.61
CA LYS A 113 -10.26 -6.93 -11.99
C LYS A 113 -9.79 -5.53 -12.39
N GLY A 114 -10.26 -4.50 -11.69
CA GLY A 114 -10.00 -3.10 -12.04
C GLY A 114 -8.63 -2.61 -11.58
N ARG A 115 -8.49 -1.29 -11.51
CA ARG A 115 -7.23 -0.62 -11.15
C ARG A 115 -7.34 0.16 -9.85
N VAL A 116 -6.35 0.00 -8.98
CA VAL A 116 -6.19 0.84 -7.78
C VAL A 116 -5.02 1.78 -8.00
N ASP A 117 -5.31 3.08 -7.99
CA ASP A 117 -4.34 4.13 -8.32
C ASP A 117 -3.59 3.82 -9.63
N GLY A 118 -4.33 3.46 -10.68
CA GLY A 118 -3.78 3.13 -12.00
C GLY A 118 -3.08 1.76 -12.14
N ILE A 119 -2.96 0.98 -11.05
CA ILE A 119 -2.26 -0.32 -11.03
C ILE A 119 -3.28 -1.47 -11.05
N SER A 120 -3.02 -2.51 -11.84
CA SER A 120 -3.84 -3.74 -11.86
C SER A 120 -3.16 -4.87 -11.09
N LEU A 121 -3.96 -5.77 -10.51
CA LEU A 121 -3.43 -7.04 -10.00
C LEU A 121 -2.86 -7.89 -11.16
N ASN A 122 -1.84 -8.68 -10.86
CA ASN A 122 -0.97 -9.42 -11.79
C ASN A 122 -0.13 -8.55 -12.75
N SER A 123 -0.13 -7.21 -12.64
CA SER A 123 0.82 -6.38 -13.38
C SER A 123 2.26 -6.66 -12.93
N SER A 124 3.21 -6.64 -13.88
CA SER A 124 4.62 -6.79 -13.56
C SER A 124 5.18 -5.52 -12.91
N VAL A 125 6.32 -5.64 -12.25
CA VAL A 125 7.06 -4.50 -11.69
C VAL A 125 7.33 -3.43 -12.75
N ASP A 126 7.67 -3.83 -13.97
CA ASP A 126 8.03 -2.90 -15.05
C ASP A 126 6.81 -2.17 -15.61
N ASP A 127 5.66 -2.84 -15.75
CA ASP A 127 4.41 -2.21 -16.16
C ASP A 127 3.98 -1.12 -15.16
N ILE A 128 4.15 -1.41 -13.87
CA ILE A 128 3.82 -0.47 -12.79
C ILE A 128 4.77 0.72 -12.82
N LYS A 129 6.08 0.49 -12.99
CA LYS A 129 7.06 1.59 -13.13
C LYS A 129 6.77 2.47 -14.34
N ASN A 130 6.32 1.90 -15.45
CA ASN A 130 5.92 2.67 -16.63
C ASN A 130 4.68 3.53 -16.37
N THR A 131 3.80 3.09 -15.48
CA THR A 131 2.53 3.78 -15.16
C THR A 131 2.71 4.83 -14.05
N LYS A 132 3.37 4.47 -12.95
CA LYS A 132 3.52 5.28 -11.72
C LYS A 132 4.88 5.97 -11.58
N GLY A 133 5.85 5.62 -12.41
CA GLY A 133 7.24 5.99 -12.20
C GLY A 133 7.91 5.18 -11.08
N ARG A 134 9.02 5.71 -10.57
CA ARG A 134 9.83 5.02 -9.54
C ARG A 134 9.14 5.08 -8.17
N PRO A 135 9.12 3.98 -7.41
CA PRO A 135 8.59 4.02 -6.05
C PRO A 135 9.47 4.87 -5.14
N THR A 136 8.86 5.45 -4.12
CA THR A 136 9.58 6.13 -3.03
C THR A 136 10.43 5.14 -2.25
N TYR A 137 9.90 3.93 -2.02
CA TYR A 137 10.62 2.84 -1.36
C TYR A 137 10.42 1.52 -2.10
N TRP A 138 11.49 0.72 -2.15
CA TRP A 138 11.47 -0.63 -2.69
C TRP A 138 12.26 -1.54 -1.76
N GLY A 139 11.74 -2.73 -1.47
CA GLY A 139 12.40 -3.67 -0.58
C GLY A 139 12.00 -5.11 -0.82
N VAL A 140 12.89 -6.03 -0.47
CA VAL A 140 12.58 -7.45 -0.35
C VAL A 140 12.09 -7.68 1.07
N GLU A 141 10.86 -8.17 1.21
CA GLU A 141 10.24 -8.46 2.50
C GLU A 141 10.66 -9.84 3.01
N SER A 142 10.69 -10.84 2.12
CA SER A 142 11.13 -12.21 2.40
C SER A 142 11.51 -12.91 1.09
N ASP A 143 11.98 -14.16 1.16
CA ASP A 143 12.37 -14.93 -0.03
C ASP A 143 11.21 -15.00 -1.03
N GLY A 144 11.40 -14.37 -2.20
CA GLY A 144 10.40 -14.29 -3.25
C GLY A 144 9.31 -13.23 -3.06
N LYS A 145 9.29 -12.45 -1.97
CA LYS A 145 8.31 -11.38 -1.74
C LYS A 145 8.97 -10.02 -1.75
N ALA A 146 8.45 -9.11 -2.55
CA ALA A 146 8.91 -7.73 -2.61
C ALA A 146 7.76 -6.75 -2.36
N VAL A 147 8.10 -5.57 -1.89
CA VAL A 147 7.16 -4.46 -1.71
C VAL A 147 7.67 -3.22 -2.45
N ALA A 148 6.74 -2.48 -3.05
CA ALA A 148 6.98 -1.14 -3.53
C ALA A 148 6.00 -0.16 -2.88
N ILE A 149 6.49 1.01 -2.52
CA ILE A 149 5.69 2.04 -1.84
C ILE A 149 5.87 3.36 -2.58
N TRP A 150 4.76 3.96 -3.01
CA TRP A 150 4.69 5.34 -3.48
C TRP A 150 4.04 6.19 -2.42
N TYR A 151 4.73 7.25 -1.99
CA TYR A 151 4.22 8.22 -1.05
C TYR A 151 4.11 9.60 -1.72
N ALA A 152 2.90 10.14 -1.76
CA ALA A 152 2.63 11.48 -2.28
C ALA A 152 1.38 12.07 -1.65
N HIS A 153 1.43 13.35 -1.26
CA HIS A 153 0.28 14.10 -0.71
C HIS A 153 -0.44 13.36 0.44
N ASP A 154 0.32 12.85 1.40
CA ASP A 154 -0.17 12.09 2.56
C ASP A 154 -0.90 10.78 2.23
N LEU A 155 -0.89 10.35 0.96
CA LEU A 155 -1.38 9.05 0.49
C LEU A 155 -0.22 8.08 0.25
N LEU A 156 -0.48 6.80 0.51
CA LEU A 156 0.40 5.69 0.24
C LEU A 156 -0.26 4.74 -0.75
N THR A 157 0.51 4.36 -1.78
CA THR A 157 0.23 3.16 -2.56
C THR A 157 1.28 2.11 -2.25
N ILE A 158 0.84 1.00 -1.68
CA ILE A 158 1.68 -0.14 -1.31
C ILE A 158 1.33 -1.28 -2.27
N VAL A 159 2.34 -1.84 -2.93
CA VAL A 159 2.17 -2.99 -3.82
C VAL A 159 3.04 -4.12 -3.33
N ASN A 160 2.41 -5.26 -3.03
CA ASN A 160 3.10 -6.50 -2.72
C ASN A 160 3.24 -7.34 -3.99
N PHE A 161 4.43 -7.90 -4.16
CA PHE A 161 4.79 -8.71 -5.32
C PHE A 161 5.20 -10.11 -4.89
N GLU A 162 4.72 -11.11 -5.64
CA GLU A 162 5.12 -12.50 -5.51
C GLU A 162 5.35 -13.10 -6.91
N PRO A 163 6.21 -14.13 -7.06
CA PRO A 163 6.40 -14.81 -8.33
C PRO A 163 5.12 -15.50 -8.80
N ASP A 164 4.79 -15.33 -10.08
CA ASP A 164 3.73 -16.07 -10.75
C ASP A 164 4.21 -17.48 -11.16
N LYS A 165 3.36 -18.21 -11.90
CA LYS A 165 3.67 -19.56 -12.39
C LYS A 165 4.90 -19.61 -13.33
N ASN A 166 5.31 -18.47 -13.89
CA ASN A 166 6.46 -18.34 -14.78
C ASN A 166 7.68 -17.75 -14.05
N ASN A 167 7.65 -17.64 -12.72
CA ASN A 167 8.65 -16.97 -11.89
C ASN A 167 8.82 -15.46 -12.20
N ILE A 168 7.79 -14.82 -12.77
CA ILE A 168 7.75 -13.38 -12.99
C ILE A 168 7.10 -12.74 -11.75
N SER A 169 7.77 -11.74 -11.17
CA SER A 169 7.24 -11.02 -10.01
C SER A 169 6.07 -10.12 -10.42
N VAL A 170 4.88 -10.41 -9.88
CA VAL A 170 3.63 -9.72 -10.23
C VAL A 170 2.91 -9.20 -8.99
N ALA A 171 2.14 -8.13 -9.15
CA ALA A 171 1.35 -7.55 -8.05
C ALA A 171 0.26 -8.51 -7.56
N THR A 172 0.34 -8.95 -6.30
CA THR A 172 -0.65 -9.83 -5.66
C THR A 172 -1.57 -9.10 -4.70
N SER A 173 -1.14 -7.94 -4.22
CA SER A 173 -1.94 -7.05 -3.39
C SER A 173 -1.54 -5.59 -3.66
N ILE A 174 -2.54 -4.71 -3.71
CA ILE A 174 -2.38 -3.27 -3.90
C ILE A 174 -3.23 -2.58 -2.84
N THR A 175 -2.61 -1.77 -2.00
CA THR A 175 -3.28 -0.92 -1.00
C THR A 175 -3.09 0.53 -1.40
N HIS A 176 -4.18 1.29 -1.50
CA HIS A 176 -4.15 2.74 -1.64
C HIS A 176 -4.87 3.38 -0.45
N THR A 177 -4.16 4.17 0.34
CA THR A 177 -4.62 4.58 1.66
C THR A 177 -4.01 5.89 2.12
N GLU A 178 -4.70 6.61 3.00
CA GLU A 178 -4.12 7.64 3.86
C GLU A 178 -2.94 7.06 4.62
N SER A 179 -1.83 7.80 4.66
CA SER A 179 -0.62 7.36 5.35
C SER A 179 -0.84 7.17 6.86
N ALA A 180 -1.78 7.90 7.45
CA ALA A 180 -2.18 7.74 8.84
C ALA A 180 -2.93 6.43 9.12
N SER A 181 -3.51 5.76 8.11
CA SER A 181 -4.26 4.52 8.31
C SER A 181 -3.35 3.39 8.80
N ILE A 182 -3.85 2.61 9.76
CA ILE A 182 -3.06 1.56 10.44
C ILE A 182 -2.59 0.49 9.45
N VAL A 183 -3.35 0.24 8.37
CA VAL A 183 -2.96 -0.71 7.32
C VAL A 183 -1.59 -0.40 6.70
N ALA A 184 -1.17 0.88 6.71
CA ALA A 184 0.11 1.29 6.16
C ALA A 184 1.32 0.98 7.07
N TYR A 185 1.11 0.70 8.36
CA TYR A 185 2.18 0.79 9.36
C TYR A 185 3.25 -0.29 9.19
N ARG A 186 2.88 -1.49 8.72
CA ARG A 186 3.84 -2.54 8.34
C ARG A 186 4.77 -2.06 7.23
N SER A 187 4.21 -1.47 6.19
CA SER A 187 4.96 -0.97 5.03
C SER A 187 5.83 0.23 5.41
N ILE A 188 5.35 1.08 6.31
CA ILE A 188 6.13 2.18 6.89
C ILE A 188 7.32 1.63 7.67
N LEU A 189 7.15 0.62 8.52
CA LEU A 189 8.25 -0.01 9.24
C LEU A 189 9.28 -0.61 8.28
N LEU A 190 8.83 -1.30 7.23
CA LEU A 190 9.70 -1.83 6.19
C LEU A 190 10.47 -0.72 5.46
N SER A 191 9.83 0.40 5.15
CA SER A 191 10.51 1.56 4.54
C SER A 191 11.62 2.11 5.44
N ILE A 192 11.41 2.12 6.76
CA ILE A 192 12.42 2.55 7.73
C ILE A 192 13.61 1.59 7.67
N PHE A 193 13.38 0.28 7.64
CA PHE A 193 14.47 -0.69 7.55
C PHE A 193 15.28 -0.54 6.25
N GLN A 194 14.62 -0.33 5.11
CA GLN A 194 15.33 -0.16 3.84
C GLN A 194 16.15 1.13 3.80
N GLU A 195 15.63 2.23 4.33
CA GLU A 195 16.38 3.49 4.41
C GLU A 195 17.59 3.36 5.34
N LEU A 196 17.44 2.72 6.50
CA LEU A 196 18.55 2.49 7.41
C LEU A 196 19.64 1.61 6.76
N LYS A 197 19.25 0.57 6.00
CA LYS A 197 20.20 -0.25 5.22
C LYS A 197 20.94 0.55 4.16
N ALA A 198 20.31 1.60 3.63
CA ALA A 198 20.93 2.54 2.71
C ALA A 198 21.74 3.66 3.40
N GLY A 199 21.88 3.62 4.73
CA GLY A 199 22.59 4.64 5.51
C GLY A 199 21.82 5.96 5.63
N ARG A 200 20.50 5.95 5.45
CA ARG A 200 19.61 7.12 5.53
C ARG A 200 18.57 6.96 6.62
N VAL A 201 17.96 8.06 7.03
CA VAL A 201 16.84 8.05 7.98
C VAL A 201 15.55 8.34 7.24
N SER A 202 14.62 7.37 7.29
CA SER A 202 13.29 7.51 6.70
C SER A 202 12.55 8.71 7.30
N GLN A 203 11.76 9.39 6.49
CA GLN A 203 10.91 10.49 6.93
C GLN A 203 9.98 10.10 8.09
N PHE A 204 9.60 8.83 8.18
CA PHE A 204 8.74 8.30 9.25
C PHE A 204 9.49 8.06 10.56
N ALA A 205 10.83 8.20 10.58
CA ALA A 205 11.66 8.00 11.77
C ALA A 205 12.46 9.25 12.18
N LYS A 206 12.36 10.37 11.43
CA LYS A 206 13.13 11.60 11.69
C LYS A 206 12.86 12.21 13.07
N GLU A 207 11.59 12.29 13.48
CA GLU A 207 11.23 12.87 14.77
C GLU A 207 11.70 11.98 15.94
N PHE A 208 11.61 10.66 15.78
CA PHE A 208 12.18 9.71 16.73
C PHE A 208 13.69 9.88 16.90
N GLU A 209 14.41 9.96 15.78
CA GLU A 209 15.87 10.17 15.79
C GLU A 209 16.24 11.49 16.49
N ALA A 210 15.53 12.57 16.17
CA ALA A 210 15.75 13.87 16.79
C ALA A 210 15.53 13.82 18.31
N ARG A 211 14.44 13.18 18.76
CA ARG A 211 14.10 13.05 20.18
C ARG A 211 15.10 12.18 20.94
N ALA A 212 15.57 11.08 20.34
CA ALA A 212 16.56 10.20 20.94
C ALA A 212 17.92 10.90 21.17
N LYS A 213 18.22 11.96 20.40
CA LYS A 213 19.42 12.80 20.60
C LYS A 213 19.26 13.83 21.72
N SER A 214 18.02 14.27 22.00
CA SER A 214 17.73 15.34 22.97
C SER A 214 17.34 14.83 24.35
N THR A 215 17.14 13.52 24.52
CA THR A 215 16.55 12.97 25.75
C THR A 215 17.11 11.58 26.01
N VAL A 216 17.39 11.26 27.27
CA VAL A 216 17.72 9.89 27.70
C VAL A 216 16.48 9.04 27.49
N LEU A 217 16.58 8.03 26.63
CA LEU A 217 15.49 7.09 26.43
C LEU A 217 15.32 6.23 27.68
N PRO A 218 14.08 5.87 28.06
CA PRO A 218 13.85 4.88 29.11
C PRO A 218 14.60 3.57 28.82
N ASP A 219 15.03 2.88 29.87
CA ASP A 219 15.69 1.58 29.72
C ASP A 219 14.78 0.57 28.98
N GLY A 220 15.40 -0.25 28.13
CA GLY A 220 14.72 -1.16 27.20
C GLY A 220 14.31 -0.53 25.87
N MET A 221 14.31 0.80 25.75
CA MET A 221 14.16 1.48 24.45
C MET A 221 15.48 1.54 23.68
N LEU A 222 15.41 1.33 22.36
CA LEU A 222 16.56 1.36 21.48
C LEU A 222 16.56 2.65 20.65
N THR A 223 17.75 3.23 20.42
CA THR A 223 17.92 4.24 19.37
C THR A 223 17.89 3.59 17.98
N LEU A 224 17.71 4.38 16.92
CA LEU A 224 17.84 3.88 15.55
C LEU A 224 19.22 3.27 15.30
N GLU A 225 20.27 3.88 15.84
CA GLU A 225 21.65 3.41 15.70
C GLU A 225 21.87 2.06 16.40
N SER A 226 21.40 1.93 17.64
CA SER A 226 21.50 0.67 18.40
C SER A 226 20.73 -0.45 17.69
N PHE A 227 19.53 -0.14 17.19
CA PHE A 227 18.75 -1.07 16.39
C PHE A 227 19.47 -1.46 15.08
N ALA A 228 20.00 -0.48 14.35
CA ALA A 228 20.69 -0.69 13.08
C ALA A 228 21.91 -1.61 13.24
N ASN A 229 22.73 -1.35 14.26
CA ASN A 229 23.96 -2.11 14.50
C ASN A 229 23.69 -3.54 14.98
N THR A 230 22.57 -3.78 15.66
CA THR A 230 22.30 -5.06 16.31
C THR A 230 21.39 -5.97 15.49
N TYR A 231 20.28 -5.45 14.95
CA TYR A 231 19.16 -6.26 14.46
C TYR A 231 18.86 -6.09 12.96
N LEU A 232 19.15 -4.93 12.36
CA LEU A 232 18.68 -4.55 11.01
C LEU A 232 19.04 -5.54 9.89
N HIS A 233 20.19 -6.22 10.02
CA HIS A 233 20.69 -7.17 9.03
C HIS A 233 20.29 -8.62 9.30
N GLN A 234 19.62 -8.89 10.43
CA GLN A 234 19.12 -10.22 10.75
C GLN A 234 17.85 -10.52 9.94
N LYS A 235 17.57 -11.82 9.74
CA LYS A 235 16.24 -12.23 9.27
C LYS A 235 15.22 -11.88 10.35
N TYR A 236 14.08 -11.38 9.92
CA TYR A 236 13.01 -10.98 10.83
C TYR A 236 11.66 -11.51 10.35
N GLN A 237 10.74 -11.64 11.30
CA GLN A 237 9.36 -12.02 11.03
C GLN A 237 8.43 -11.06 11.77
N LEU A 238 7.45 -10.49 11.07
CA LEU A 238 6.35 -9.80 11.73
C LEU A 238 5.47 -10.85 12.42
N ILE A 239 5.39 -10.78 13.75
CA ILE A 239 4.68 -11.74 14.59
C ILE A 239 3.22 -11.31 14.78
N ALA A 240 3.02 -10.05 15.16
CA ALA A 240 1.70 -9.52 15.45
C ALA A 240 1.65 -8.01 15.22
N MET A 241 0.45 -7.50 15.01
CA MET A 241 0.14 -6.07 15.06
C MET A 241 -1.11 -5.89 15.90
N LYS A 242 -1.10 -4.91 16.80
CA LYS A 242 -2.25 -4.61 17.65
C LYS A 242 -2.37 -3.10 17.85
N PRO A 243 -3.58 -2.58 18.14
CA PRO A 243 -3.74 -1.18 18.52
C PRO A 243 -2.98 -0.89 19.81
N ALA A 244 -2.30 0.25 19.87
CA ALA A 244 -1.61 0.68 21.09
C ALA A 244 -2.58 1.47 21.99
N LEU A 245 -2.42 1.36 23.31
CA LEU A 245 -3.30 2.04 24.28
C LEU A 245 -3.28 3.57 24.12
N MET A 246 -2.14 4.13 23.74
CA MET A 246 -1.96 5.57 23.53
C MET A 246 -2.21 5.99 22.07
N GLY A 247 -2.89 5.14 21.28
CA GLY A 247 -3.16 5.34 19.86
C GLY A 247 -2.04 4.82 18.95
N GLY A 248 -2.34 4.73 17.66
CA GLY A 248 -1.48 4.08 16.67
C GLY A 248 -1.49 2.56 16.81
N ALA A 249 -0.40 1.91 16.44
CA ALA A 249 -0.26 0.45 16.56
C ALA A 249 1.14 0.03 17.01
N GLU A 250 1.17 -1.09 17.75
CA GLU A 250 2.37 -1.81 18.14
C GLU A 250 2.58 -2.96 17.14
N LEU A 251 3.75 -2.97 16.50
CA LEU A 251 4.19 -4.02 15.58
C LEU A 251 5.25 -4.86 16.27
N TYR A 252 4.94 -6.13 16.49
CA TYR A 252 5.84 -7.10 17.11
C TYR A 252 6.64 -7.81 16.04
N VAL A 253 7.96 -7.71 16.11
CA VAL A 253 8.88 -8.27 15.13
C VAL A 253 9.92 -9.12 15.83
N GLY A 254 9.98 -10.40 15.45
CA GLY A 254 10.99 -11.34 15.92
C GLY A 254 12.26 -11.26 15.09
N PHE A 255 13.41 -11.21 15.76
CA PHE A 255 14.76 -11.26 15.21
C PHE A 255 15.50 -12.42 15.88
N GLY A 256 15.45 -13.61 15.26
CA GLY A 256 15.89 -14.84 15.92
C GLY A 256 15.09 -15.11 17.19
N ASP A 257 15.77 -15.23 18.32
CA ASP A 257 15.14 -15.46 19.63
C ASP A 257 14.67 -14.16 20.31
N THR A 258 14.98 -12.98 19.75
CA THR A 258 14.63 -11.68 20.35
C THR A 258 13.33 -11.13 19.77
N LEU A 259 12.42 -10.68 20.63
CA LEU A 259 11.19 -9.98 20.22
C LEU A 259 11.30 -8.48 20.49
N LEU A 260 11.19 -7.68 19.43
CA LEU A 260 11.08 -6.22 19.52
C LEU A 260 9.65 -5.79 19.24
N TYR A 261 9.18 -4.72 19.90
CA TYR A 261 8.00 -4.00 19.43
C TYR A 261 8.36 -2.61 18.92
N PHE A 262 7.70 -2.23 17.83
CA PHE A 262 7.80 -0.93 17.19
C PHE A 262 6.46 -0.23 17.35
N TRP A 263 6.44 0.94 17.98
CA TRP A 263 5.23 1.74 18.08
C TRP A 263 5.20 2.77 16.97
N ILE A 264 4.19 2.72 16.10
CA ILE A 264 3.94 3.73 15.08
C ILE A 264 2.68 4.49 15.47
N TYR A 265 2.77 5.82 15.48
CA TYR A 265 1.69 6.73 15.83
C TYR A 265 1.61 7.87 14.81
N PRO A 266 0.41 8.22 14.30
CA PRO A 266 0.25 9.34 13.40
C PRO A 266 0.19 10.65 14.19
N LEU A 267 1.32 11.36 14.16
CA LEU A 267 1.41 12.68 14.77
C LEU A 267 0.41 13.63 14.13
N SER A 268 -0.34 14.33 14.99
CA SER A 268 -1.41 15.25 14.60
C SER A 268 -2.39 14.62 13.61
N TRP A 269 -2.62 13.31 13.71
CA TRP A 269 -3.54 12.52 12.87
C TRP A 269 -3.17 12.45 11.38
N LYS A 270 -1.99 12.95 11.00
CA LYS A 270 -1.60 13.08 9.58
C LYS A 270 -0.35 12.29 9.22
N GLN A 271 0.73 12.44 9.98
CA GLN A 271 2.00 11.83 9.61
C GLN A 271 2.34 10.64 10.51
N PRO A 272 2.23 9.39 10.01
CA PRO A 272 2.66 8.21 10.77
C PRO A 272 4.14 8.32 11.10
N THR A 273 4.47 8.13 12.37
CA THR A 273 5.83 8.33 12.88
C THR A 273 6.18 7.19 13.82
N LEU A 274 7.37 6.63 13.65
CA LEU A 274 7.94 5.70 14.62
C LEU A 274 8.10 6.44 15.94
N ARG A 275 7.58 5.91 17.04
CA ARG A 275 7.63 6.52 18.36
C ARG A 275 8.50 5.77 19.32
N ALA A 276 8.66 4.46 19.17
CA ALA A 276 9.51 3.67 20.04
C ALA A 276 9.97 2.41 19.32
N ILE A 277 11.17 1.96 19.68
CA ILE A 277 11.67 0.62 19.44
C ILE A 277 11.99 0.08 20.83
N VAL A 278 11.40 -1.06 21.20
CA VAL A 278 11.58 -1.61 22.54
C VAL A 278 11.96 -3.08 22.46
N ASP A 279 12.98 -3.44 23.22
CA ASP A 279 13.38 -4.82 23.47
C ASP A 279 12.59 -5.35 24.68
N ILE A 280 11.63 -6.25 24.40
CA ILE A 280 10.65 -6.69 25.40
C ILE A 280 11.31 -7.44 26.54
N GLU A 281 12.34 -8.25 26.25
CA GLU A 281 13.03 -9.01 27.30
C GLU A 281 13.78 -8.10 28.25
N LYS A 282 14.45 -7.07 27.71
CA LYS A 282 15.13 -6.06 28.53
C LYS A 282 14.13 -5.26 29.35
N PHE A 283 12.99 -4.92 28.77
CA PHE A 283 11.95 -4.16 29.44
C PHE A 283 11.27 -4.96 30.57
N HIS A 284 10.94 -6.23 30.37
CA HIS A 284 10.28 -7.06 31.39
C HIS A 284 11.19 -7.48 32.54
N LYS A 285 12.48 -7.78 32.28
CA LYS A 285 13.45 -8.11 33.34
C LYS A 285 13.61 -6.99 34.39
N GLN A 286 13.18 -5.77 34.07
CA GLN A 286 13.20 -4.64 34.99
C GLN A 286 11.92 -4.47 35.81
N LEU A 287 10.78 -5.00 35.36
CA LEU A 287 9.54 -4.98 36.16
C LEU A 287 9.57 -6.04 37.27
N GLU A 288 10.44 -7.04 37.13
CA GLU A 288 10.64 -8.12 38.09
C GLU A 288 11.79 -7.85 39.09
N GLY A 289 12.55 -6.76 38.91
CA GLY A 289 13.65 -6.34 39.78
C GLY A 289 13.30 -5.13 40.62
#